data_AF-A0A3L7PE70-F1
#
_entry.id   AF-A0A3L7PE70-F1
#
_cell.length_a   1.000
_cell.length_b   1.000
_cell.length_c   1.000
_cell.angle_alpha   90.00
_cell.angle_beta   90.00
_cell.angle_gamma   90.00
#
_symmetry.space_group_name_H-M   'P 1'
#
loop_
_entity.id
_entity.type
_entity.pdbx_description
1 polymer ?
#
loop_
_entity_poly.entity_id
_entity_poly.type
_entity_poly.pdbx_seq_one_letter_code
_entity_poly.pdbx_strand_id
1 'polypeptide(L)' 'RYKDIDWTGLDFSQEKFDELQSFDRAAWRAEVLGHEELFIDLHSHLPKELVYERELLICRM' A
#
# COMPACT_ATOMS: atom_id res chain seq x y z
N ARG A 1 -1.55 3.02 -15.04
CA ARG A 1 -0.54 3.80 -15.80
C ARG A 1 -1.02 5.24 -15.90
N TYR A 2 -0.14 6.21 -16.12
CA TYR A 2 -0.51 7.64 -16.17
C TYR A 2 -1.72 7.93 -17.10
N LYS A 3 -1.70 7.33 -18.30
CA LYS A 3 -2.75 7.47 -19.32
C LYS A 3 -4.13 6.88 -18.96
N ASP A 4 -4.23 6.11 -17.88
CA ASP A 4 -5.49 5.47 -17.48
C ASP A 4 -6.34 6.42 -16.60
N ILE A 5 -5.84 7.62 -16.34
CA ILE A 5 -6.48 8.68 -15.54
C ILE A 5 -6.69 9.91 -16.43
N ASP A 6 -7.81 10.59 -16.24
CA ASP A 6 -8.08 11.89 -16.88
C ASP A 6 -7.46 13.03 -16.06
N TRP A 7 -6.60 13.80 -16.71
CA TRP A 7 -5.84 14.91 -16.12
C TRP A 7 -6.34 16.28 -16.61
N THR A 8 -7.48 16.32 -17.32
CA THR A 8 -8.02 17.55 -17.90
C THR A 8 -8.23 18.63 -16.82
N GLY A 9 -7.59 19.78 -17.00
CA GLY A 9 -7.66 20.91 -16.06
C GLY A 9 -6.69 20.86 -14.88
N LEU A 10 -5.81 19.85 -14.81
CA LEU A 10 -4.76 19.74 -13.79
C LEU A 10 -3.38 19.84 -14.44
N ASP A 11 -2.52 20.71 -13.92
CA ASP A 11 -1.09 20.72 -14.27
C ASP A 11 -0.37 19.61 -13.49
N PHE A 12 -0.50 18.39 -13.99
CA PHE A 12 0.11 17.21 -13.39
C PHE A 12 1.01 16.56 -14.43
N SER A 13 2.29 16.45 -14.14
CA SER A 13 3.24 15.82 -15.05
C SER A 13 3.26 14.30 -14.85
N GLN A 14 3.60 13.59 -15.93
CA GLN A 14 3.86 12.16 -15.84
C GLN A 14 5.05 11.84 -14.90
N GLU A 15 6.07 12.70 -14.87
CA GLU A 15 7.22 12.53 -13.97
C GLU A 15 6.80 12.52 -12.50
N LYS A 16 5.92 13.45 -12.11
CA LYS A 16 5.34 13.49 -10.76
C LYS A 16 4.49 12.27 -10.46
N PHE A 17 3.73 11.78 -11.44
CA PHE A 17 2.98 10.54 -11.31
C PHE A 17 3.91 9.34 -11.08
N ASP A 18 4.97 9.22 -11.87
CA ASP A 18 5.91 8.11 -11.80
C ASP A 18 6.68 8.13 -10.47
N GLU A 19 7.04 9.31 -9.95
CA GLU A 19 7.61 9.47 -8.61
C GLU A 19 6.63 8.99 -7.51
N LEU A 20 5.36 9.41 -7.58
CA LEU A 20 4.34 9.00 -6.60
C LEU A 20 3.97 7.52 -6.68
N GLN A 21 4.08 6.91 -7.87
CA GLN A 21 3.87 5.48 -8.07
C GLN A 21 5.11 4.64 -7.76
N SER A 22 6.22 5.27 -7.35
CA SER A 22 7.44 4.53 -6.99
C SER A 22 7.16 3.54 -5.85
N PHE A 23 7.73 2.34 -6.00
CA PHE A 23 7.51 1.23 -5.07
C PHE A 23 8.83 0.77 -4.49
N ASP A 24 9.08 1.13 -3.23
CA ASP A 24 10.23 0.66 -2.45
C ASP A 24 9.85 -0.58 -1.65
N ARG A 25 10.33 -1.75 -2.08
CA ARG A 25 10.10 -3.04 -1.42
C ARG A 25 10.54 -3.05 0.05
N ALA A 26 11.64 -2.39 0.39
CA ALA A 26 12.15 -2.38 1.76
C ALA A 26 11.27 -1.52 2.67
N ALA A 27 10.87 -0.34 2.20
CA ALA A 27 9.95 0.54 2.92
C ALA A 27 8.58 -0.14 3.13
N TRP A 28 8.04 -0.78 2.09
CA TRP A 28 6.77 -1.51 2.19
C TRP A 28 6.83 -2.71 3.14
N ARG A 29 7.95 -3.45 3.17
CA ARG A 29 8.13 -4.55 4.13
C ARG A 29 8.13 -4.02 5.57
N ALA A 30 8.76 -2.88 5.83
CA ALA A 30 8.76 -2.25 7.15
C ALA A 30 7.35 -1.81 7.56
N GLU A 31 6.59 -1.20 6.65
CA GLU A 31 5.20 -0.79 6.89
C GLU A 31 4.30 -1.97 7.25
N VAL A 32 4.40 -3.08 6.51
CA VAL A 32 3.58 -4.28 6.76
C VAL A 32 3.90 -4.92 8.11
N LEU A 33 5.15 -4.80 8.59
CA LEU A 33 5.50 -5.20 9.95
C LEU A 33 4.92 -4.23 10.98
N GLY A 34 4.88 -2.93 10.69
CA GLY A 34 4.24 -1.91 11.54
C GLY A 34 2.74 -2.14 11.78
N HIS A 35 2.03 -2.76 10.83
CA HIS A 35 0.63 -3.13 11.02
C HIS A 35 0.38 -4.12 12.17
N GLU A 36 1.39 -4.79 12.70
CA GLU A 36 1.26 -5.64 13.89
C GLU A 36 0.70 -4.86 15.09
N GLU A 37 1.10 -3.61 15.27
CA GLU A 37 0.60 -2.75 16.35
C GLU A 37 -0.91 -2.49 16.20
N LEU A 38 -1.36 -2.10 15.01
CA LEU A 38 -2.78 -1.90 14.70
C LEU A 38 -3.61 -3.18 14.91
N PHE A 39 -3.04 -4.35 14.58
CA PHE A 39 -3.75 -5.63 14.73
C PHE A 39 -3.91 -6.01 16.20
N ILE A 40 -2.94 -5.66 17.05
CA ILE A 40 -3.03 -5.80 18.50
C ILE A 40 -4.13 -4.89 19.06
N ASP A 41 -4.23 -3.64 18.60
CA ASP A 41 -5.24 -2.69 19.07
C ASP A 41 -6.67 -3.13 18.70
N LEU A 42 -6.84 -3.65 17.48
CA LEU A 42 -8.15 -4.10 17.00
C LEU A 42 -8.57 -5.44 17.62
N HIS A 43 -7.62 -6.31 17.96
CA HIS A 43 -7.76 -7.64 18.58
C HIS A 43 -9.10 -8.34 18.26
N SER A 44 -10.11 -8.20 19.13
CA SER A 44 -11.37 -8.93 19.05
C SER A 44 -12.27 -8.51 17.88
N HIS A 45 -12.04 -7.34 17.30
CA HIS A 45 -12.81 -6.81 16.18
C HIS A 45 -12.13 -7.03 14.84
N LEU A 46 -10.89 -7.55 14.83
CA LEU A 46 -10.17 -7.81 13.60
C LEU A 46 -10.72 -9.08 12.93
N PRO A 47 -11.23 -8.99 11.68
CA PRO A 47 -11.58 -10.17 10.90
C PRO A 47 -10.35 -11.06 10.71
N LYS A 48 -10.49 -12.37 10.90
CA LYS A 48 -9.37 -13.32 10.81
C LYS A 48 -8.78 -13.36 9.40
N GLU A 49 -9.60 -13.05 8.40
CA GLU A 49 -9.23 -12.93 6.99
C GLU A 49 -8.13 -11.89 6.77
N LEU A 50 -8.12 -10.79 7.53
CA LEU A 50 -7.09 -9.74 7.38
C LEU A 50 -5.71 -10.19 7.84
N VAL A 51 -5.62 -11.16 8.76
CA VAL A 51 -4.35 -11.78 9.15
C VAL A 51 -3.76 -12.53 7.96
N TYR A 52 -4.58 -13.31 7.25
CA TYR A 52 -4.13 -14.05 6.08
C TYR A 52 -3.76 -13.14 4.90
N GLU A 53 -4.52 -12.07 4.66
CA GLU A 53 -4.21 -11.11 3.59
C GLU A 53 -2.87 -10.40 3.83
N ARG A 54 -2.54 -10.09 5.09
CA ARG A 54 -1.22 -9.54 5.46
C ARG A 54 -0.10 -10.52 5.11
N GLU A 55 -0.24 -11.79 5.44
CA GLU A 55 0.76 -12.82 5.10
C GLU A 55 0.91 -12.97 3.58
N LEU A 56 -0.20 -13.00 2.84
CA LEU A 56 -0.17 -13.05 1.37
C LEU A 56 0.46 -11.80 0.77
N LEU A 57 0.27 -10.63 1.37
CA LEU A 57 0.90 -9.39 0.93
C LEU A 57 2.43 -9.48 1.06
N ILE A 58 2.94 -10.03 2.18
CA ILE A 58 4.38 -10.31 2.35
C ILE A 58 4.90 -11.25 1.27
N CYS A 59 4.14 -12.29 0.91
CA CYS A 59 4.55 -13.24 -0.14
C CYS A 59 4.59 -12.64 -1.57
N ARG A 60 3.85 -11.55 -1.82
CA ARG A 60 3.81 -10.86 -3.13
C ARG A 60 4.90 -9.79 -3.27
N MET A 61 5.58 -9.43 -2.17
CA MET A 61 6.69 -8.47 -2.11
C MET A 61 8.05 -9.13 -2.31
#